data_AF-A0A024HHK5-F1
#
_entry.id   AF-A0A024HHK5-F1
#
_cell.length_a   1.000
_cell.length_b   1.000
_cell.length_c   1.000
_cell.angle_alpha   90.00
_cell.angle_beta   90.00
_cell.angle_gamma   90.00
#
_symmetry.space_group_name_H-M   'P 1'
#
loop_
_entity.id
_entity.type
_entity.pdbx_description
1 polymer ?
#
loop_
_entity_poly.entity_id
_entity_poly.type
_entity_poly.pdbx_seq_one_letter_code
_entity_poly.pdbx_strand_id
1 'polypeptide(L)'
;MKGILLGALLALGAPVAQAAQQRFECGGARVEIDMFSGAVLHTWVRVSRDVRYVQMLLQDAEFLGGRCQQDSQGRPKVVFQAFCGGSGCEDLHNWGIIDPLKMQTLLAPAPGNALRASEVLGFCPTPLEFRELMSLDHEARLRGIPEISG
;
A
#
# COMPACT_ATOMS: atom_id res chain seq x y z
N MET A 1 33.28 54.35 9.68
CA MET A 1 33.41 52.88 9.56
C MET A 1 32.02 52.29 9.68
N LYS A 2 31.44 51.77 8.58
CA LYS A 2 30.12 51.14 8.57
C LYS A 2 30.32 49.63 8.58
N GLY A 3 30.07 48.98 9.73
CA GLY A 3 30.06 47.53 9.85
C GLY A 3 28.68 47.00 9.46
N ILE A 4 28.61 46.25 8.35
CA ILE A 4 27.42 45.51 7.95
C ILE A 4 27.52 44.13 8.59
N LEU A 5 26.68 43.85 9.59
CA LEU A 5 26.51 42.51 10.14
C LEU A 5 25.51 41.74 9.26
N LEU A 6 26.04 40.83 8.43
CA LEU A 6 25.24 39.80 7.76
C LEU A 6 24.83 38.75 8.81
N GLY A 7 23.56 38.76 9.20
CA GLY A 7 22.94 37.64 9.93
C GLY A 7 22.56 36.54 8.94
N ALA A 8 23.27 35.42 8.96
CA ALA A 8 22.92 34.23 8.20
C ALA A 8 21.70 33.55 8.82
N LEU A 9 20.56 33.54 8.11
CA LEU A 9 19.43 32.69 8.43
C LEU A 9 19.76 31.25 8.02
N LEU A 10 20.01 30.40 9.01
CA LEU A 10 20.02 28.94 8.84
C LEU A 10 18.57 28.47 8.69
N ALA A 11 18.15 28.19 7.45
CA ALA A 11 16.91 27.47 7.19
C ALA A 11 17.10 26.00 7.61
N LEU A 12 16.60 25.65 8.80
CA LEU A 12 16.42 24.27 9.21
C LEU A 12 15.38 23.63 8.29
N GLY A 13 15.84 22.81 7.34
CA GLY A 13 14.96 22.03 6.49
C GLY A 13 14.10 21.09 7.35
N ALA A 14 12.79 21.33 7.38
CA ALA A 14 11.86 20.37 7.97
C ALA A 14 11.92 19.08 7.14
N PRO A 15 11.94 17.89 7.77
CA PRO A 15 11.84 16.65 7.03
C PRO A 15 10.51 16.65 6.27
N VAL A 16 10.58 16.49 4.96
CA VAL A 16 9.40 16.35 4.11
C VAL A 16 8.78 15.01 4.49
N ALA A 17 7.69 15.03 5.26
CA ALA A 17 6.92 13.82 5.51
C ALA A 17 6.46 13.30 4.15
N GLN A 18 7.04 12.19 3.70
CA GLN A 18 6.66 11.60 2.43
C GLN A 18 5.20 11.15 2.54
N ALA A 19 4.37 11.60 1.60
CA ALA A 19 2.99 11.17 1.54
C ALA A 19 2.94 9.68 1.17
N ALA A 20 2.04 8.91 1.77
CA ALA A 20 1.70 7.58 1.29
C ALA A 20 1.17 7.70 -0.16
N GLN A 21 1.56 6.74 -1.01
CA GLN A 21 1.30 6.84 -2.45
C GLN A 21 -0.14 6.60 -2.81
N GLN A 22 -0.78 5.68 -2.10
CA GLN A 22 -2.21 5.51 -2.20
C GLN A 22 -2.85 5.74 -0.84
N ARG A 23 -3.88 6.59 -0.82
CA ARG A 23 -4.72 6.82 0.35
C ARG A 23 -6.19 6.75 -0.03
N PHE A 24 -6.97 6.05 0.78
CA PHE A 24 -8.42 6.01 0.66
C PHE A 24 -9.06 5.66 2.00
N GLU A 25 -10.37 5.88 2.12
CA GLU A 25 -11.15 5.55 3.31
C GLU A 25 -11.99 4.30 3.06
N CYS A 26 -12.17 3.47 4.09
CA CYS A 26 -13.03 2.29 4.00
C CYS A 26 -13.68 1.98 5.35
N GLY A 27 -15.01 2.09 5.43
CA GLY A 27 -15.73 1.84 6.69
C GLY A 27 -15.34 2.76 7.85
N GLY A 28 -14.89 3.98 7.55
CA GLY A 28 -14.36 4.94 8.53
C GLY A 28 -12.94 4.63 9.02
N ALA A 29 -12.23 3.69 8.38
CA ALA A 29 -10.81 3.49 8.56
C ALA A 29 -10.03 4.13 7.41
N ARG A 30 -8.88 4.72 7.74
CA ARG A 30 -7.92 5.21 6.76
C ARG A 30 -7.03 4.08 6.27
N VAL A 31 -6.95 3.93 4.96
CA VAL A 31 -6.04 3.02 4.29
C VAL A 31 -4.90 3.81 3.68
N GLU A 32 -3.69 3.35 3.96
CA GLU A 32 -2.47 3.87 3.36
C GLU A 32 -1.70 2.70 2.73
N ILE A 33 -1.23 2.91 1.50
CA ILE A 33 -0.33 2.00 0.81
C ILE A 33 0.92 2.80 0.49
N ASP A 34 2.06 2.29 0.97
CA ASP A 34 3.33 3.00 0.88
C ASP A 34 4.50 2.02 0.79
N MET A 35 5.67 2.57 0.54
CA MET A 35 6.94 1.87 0.49
C MET A 35 8.00 2.58 1.32
N PHE A 36 8.95 1.81 1.82
CA PHE A 36 10.14 2.33 2.46
C PHE A 36 11.35 1.52 2.05
N SER A 37 12.51 2.18 2.08
CA SER A 37 13.79 1.54 1.83
C SER A 37 14.35 0.93 3.11
N GLY A 38 14.74 -0.35 3.04
CA GLY A 38 15.58 -1.04 4.02
C GLY A 38 16.79 -1.66 3.31
N ALA A 39 17.17 -2.88 3.72
CA ALA A 39 18.12 -3.69 2.94
C ALA A 39 17.54 -4.19 1.61
N VAL A 40 16.20 -4.16 1.49
CA VAL A 40 15.42 -4.38 0.25
C VAL A 40 14.28 -3.36 0.22
N LEU A 41 13.61 -3.20 -0.94
CA LEU A 41 12.40 -2.40 -1.03
C LEU A 41 11.27 -3.11 -0.27
N HIS A 42 10.69 -2.45 0.73
CA HIS A 42 9.55 -2.96 1.46
C HIS A 42 8.31 -2.15 1.12
N THR A 43 7.19 -2.84 0.98
CA THR A 43 5.89 -2.20 0.78
C THR A 43 4.95 -2.62 1.89
N TRP A 44 4.00 -1.75 2.21
CA TRP A 44 3.02 -2.07 3.22
C TRP A 44 1.64 -1.54 2.87
N VAL A 45 0.64 -2.25 3.40
CA VAL A 45 -0.75 -1.80 3.47
C VAL A 45 -1.10 -1.62 4.93
N ARG A 46 -1.46 -0.41 5.34
CA ARG A 46 -1.86 -0.08 6.71
C ARG A 46 -3.31 0.37 6.68
N VAL A 47 -4.10 -0.23 7.54
CA VAL A 47 -5.47 0.18 7.79
C VAL A 47 -5.53 0.65 9.24
N SER A 48 -5.90 1.90 9.43
CA SER A 48 -5.91 2.55 10.73
C SER A 48 -7.27 3.16 11.05
N ARG A 49 -7.66 3.07 12.31
CA ARG A 49 -8.88 3.68 12.82
C ARG A 49 -8.67 4.05 14.28
N ASP A 50 -8.81 5.34 14.58
CA ASP A 50 -8.49 5.93 15.87
C ASP A 50 -7.03 5.57 16.27
N VAL A 51 -6.83 4.92 17.42
CA VAL A 51 -5.52 4.47 17.91
C VAL A 51 -5.15 3.05 17.45
N ARG A 52 -6.04 2.35 16.73
CA ARG A 52 -5.83 0.97 16.28
C ARG A 52 -5.33 0.96 14.84
N TYR A 53 -4.48 -0.02 14.54
CA TYR A 53 -4.09 -0.29 13.16
C TYR A 53 -3.79 -1.77 12.96
N VAL A 54 -3.92 -2.20 11.71
CA VAL A 54 -3.33 -3.42 11.19
C VAL A 54 -2.42 -3.03 10.03
N GLN A 55 -1.25 -3.65 9.96
CA GLN A 55 -0.29 -3.40 8.91
C GLN A 55 0.18 -4.73 8.33
N MET A 56 0.22 -4.81 7.01
CA MET A 56 0.80 -5.94 6.30
C MET A 56 2.03 -5.46 5.55
N LEU A 57 3.14 -6.16 5.76
CA LEU A 57 4.35 -5.99 4.96
C LEU A 57 4.28 -6.97 3.78
N LEU A 58 4.56 -6.45 2.59
CA LEU A 58 4.59 -7.20 1.35
C LEU A 58 6.00 -7.13 0.77
N GLN A 59 6.46 -8.27 0.27
CA GLN A 59 7.75 -8.45 -0.39
C GLN A 59 7.49 -8.90 -1.83
N ASP A 60 8.44 -8.63 -2.72
CA ASP A 60 8.48 -9.17 -4.08
C ASP A 60 7.27 -8.83 -4.97
N ALA A 61 6.57 -7.76 -4.65
CA ALA A 61 5.55 -7.18 -5.52
C ALA A 61 6.20 -6.17 -6.48
N GLU A 62 5.77 -6.17 -7.74
CA GLU A 62 6.10 -5.14 -8.72
C GLU A 62 5.01 -4.08 -8.81
N PHE A 63 3.75 -4.49 -8.62
CA PHE A 63 2.61 -3.60 -8.54
C PHE A 63 1.82 -3.87 -7.28
N LEU A 64 1.27 -2.80 -6.69
CA LEU A 64 0.40 -2.90 -5.53
C LEU A 64 -0.70 -1.87 -5.64
N GLY A 65 -1.91 -2.26 -5.30
CA GLY A 65 -3.03 -1.33 -5.22
C GLY A 65 -4.11 -1.85 -4.29
N GLY A 66 -5.04 -0.97 -3.95
CA GLY A 66 -6.19 -1.35 -3.15
C GLY A 66 -7.42 -0.49 -3.40
N ARG A 67 -8.55 -0.98 -2.91
CA ARG A 67 -9.82 -0.24 -2.91
C ARG A 67 -10.68 -0.65 -1.72
N CYS A 68 -11.65 0.20 -1.40
CA CYS A 68 -12.73 -0.21 -0.53
C CYS A 68 -13.80 -0.93 -1.33
N GLN A 69 -14.21 -2.10 -0.87
CA GLN A 69 -15.27 -2.90 -1.49
C GLN A 69 -16.23 -3.41 -0.40
N GLN A 70 -17.51 -3.49 -0.71
CA GLN A 70 -18.48 -4.14 0.19
C GLN A 70 -18.53 -5.64 -0.10
N ASP A 71 -18.59 -6.46 0.94
CA ASP A 71 -18.91 -7.89 0.80
C ASP A 71 -20.40 -8.10 0.48
N SER A 72 -20.80 -9.35 0.26
CA SER A 72 -22.19 -9.74 -0.07
C SER A 72 -23.20 -9.39 1.03
N GLN A 73 -22.74 -9.02 2.23
CA GLN A 73 -23.57 -8.57 3.34
C GLN A 73 -23.55 -7.04 3.50
N GLY A 74 -22.97 -6.30 2.54
CA GLY A 74 -22.86 -4.84 2.57
C GLY A 74 -21.80 -4.32 3.53
N ARG A 75 -20.92 -5.17 4.08
CA ARG A 75 -19.90 -4.75 5.05
C ARG A 75 -18.65 -4.29 4.32
N PRO A 76 -18.03 -3.18 4.71
CA PRO A 76 -16.80 -2.70 4.07
C PRO A 76 -15.65 -3.67 4.29
N LYS A 77 -14.82 -3.81 3.26
CA LYS A 77 -13.59 -4.60 3.21
C LYS A 77 -12.55 -3.80 2.45
N VAL A 78 -11.35 -3.75 3.00
CA VAL A 78 -10.19 -3.24 2.28
C VAL A 78 -9.67 -4.41 1.46
N VAL A 79 -9.72 -4.28 0.14
CA VAL A 79 -9.25 -5.29 -0.80
C VAL A 79 -8.03 -4.73 -1.51
N PHE A 80 -6.94 -5.49 -1.56
CA PHE A 80 -5.71 -5.09 -2.22
C PHE A 80 -5.13 -6.26 -3.01
N GLN A 81 -4.36 -5.94 -4.05
CA GLN A 81 -3.67 -6.94 -4.87
C GLN A 81 -2.22 -6.55 -5.05
N ALA A 82 -1.35 -7.55 -4.95
CA ALA A 82 0.08 -7.46 -5.22
C ALA A 82 0.40 -8.28 -6.47
N PHE A 83 0.91 -7.66 -7.53
CA PHE A 83 1.27 -8.35 -8.77
C PHE A 83 2.79 -8.38 -8.94
N CYS A 84 3.31 -9.49 -9.46
CA CYS A 84 4.69 -9.59 -9.96
C CYS A 84 4.60 -9.69 -11.48
N GLY A 85 4.90 -8.62 -12.23
CA GLY A 85 4.73 -8.55 -13.69
C GLY A 85 5.70 -9.38 -14.52
N GLY A 86 6.32 -10.42 -13.96
CA GLY A 86 7.23 -11.34 -14.64
C GLY A 86 6.51 -12.50 -15.33
N SER A 87 7.09 -12.98 -16.44
CA SER A 87 6.57 -14.17 -17.16
C SER A 87 6.59 -15.40 -16.25
N GLY A 88 5.42 -15.85 -15.78
CA GLY A 88 5.27 -17.03 -14.92
C GLY A 88 4.62 -16.76 -13.57
N CYS A 89 4.31 -15.51 -13.24
CA CYS A 89 3.50 -15.18 -12.08
C CYS A 89 2.01 -15.47 -12.36
N GLU A 90 1.28 -15.98 -11.36
CA GLU A 90 -0.19 -16.08 -11.44
C GLU A 90 -0.79 -14.69 -11.21
N ASP A 91 -0.64 -13.84 -12.23
CA ASP A 91 -0.76 -12.37 -12.22
C ASP A 91 -2.10 -11.79 -11.82
N LEU A 92 -3.08 -12.57 -11.38
CA LEU A 92 -4.43 -12.08 -11.08
C LEU A 92 -5.01 -12.64 -9.77
N HIS A 93 -4.22 -13.40 -9.00
CA HIS A 93 -4.74 -14.18 -7.88
C HIS A 93 -4.05 -13.94 -6.52
N ASN A 94 -3.39 -12.80 -6.35
CA ASN A 94 -2.72 -12.41 -5.10
C ASN A 94 -3.57 -11.43 -4.27
N TRP A 95 -4.65 -11.91 -3.67
CA TRP A 95 -5.63 -11.06 -2.97
C TRP A 95 -5.32 -10.90 -1.49
N GLY A 96 -5.28 -9.66 -1.02
CA GLY A 96 -5.29 -9.31 0.39
C GLY A 96 -6.64 -8.71 0.80
N ILE A 97 -7.15 -9.10 1.97
CA ILE A 97 -8.41 -8.59 2.51
C ILE A 97 -8.25 -8.26 3.99
N ILE A 98 -8.61 -7.04 4.37
CA ILE A 98 -8.65 -6.57 5.75
C ILE A 98 -10.08 -6.13 6.10
N ASP A 99 -10.54 -6.48 7.30
CA ASP A 99 -11.75 -5.93 7.90
C ASP A 99 -11.43 -4.60 8.61
N PRO A 100 -11.87 -3.44 8.07
CA PRO A 100 -11.57 -2.13 8.65
C PRO A 100 -12.41 -1.79 9.88
N LEU A 101 -13.40 -2.60 10.24
CA LEU A 101 -14.19 -2.39 11.47
C LEU A 101 -13.56 -3.17 12.62
N LYS A 102 -13.09 -4.39 12.34
CA LYS A 102 -12.45 -5.28 13.31
C LYS A 102 -10.94 -5.08 13.44
N MET A 103 -10.31 -4.31 12.54
CA MET A 103 -8.85 -4.15 12.46
C MET A 103 -8.14 -5.51 12.33
N GLN A 104 -8.65 -6.37 11.44
CA GLN A 104 -8.20 -7.75 11.31
C GLN A 104 -7.91 -8.10 9.85
N THR A 105 -6.77 -8.73 9.61
CA THR A 105 -6.47 -9.38 8.34
C THR A 105 -7.35 -10.62 8.18
N LEU A 106 -8.16 -10.66 7.13
CA LEU A 106 -8.99 -11.83 6.78
C LEU A 106 -8.30 -12.73 5.76
N LEU A 107 -7.48 -12.14 4.88
CA LEU A 107 -6.72 -12.85 3.86
C LEU A 107 -5.41 -12.10 3.59
N ALA A 108 -4.29 -12.81 3.57
CA ALA A 108 -3.02 -12.29 3.09
C ALA A 108 -2.86 -12.63 1.60
N PRO A 109 -2.24 -11.74 0.80
CA PRO A 109 -1.90 -12.04 -0.59
C PRO A 109 -1.09 -13.32 -0.68
N ALA A 110 -1.51 -14.21 -1.56
CA ALA A 110 -0.81 -15.44 -1.91
C ALA A 110 -1.26 -15.86 -3.32
N PRO A 111 -0.38 -16.51 -4.12
CA PRO A 111 -0.74 -17.03 -5.43
C PRO A 111 -1.97 -17.94 -5.38
N GLY A 112 -2.81 -17.87 -6.41
CA GLY A 112 -4.00 -18.72 -6.55
C GLY A 112 -5.10 -18.52 -5.51
N ASN A 113 -5.06 -17.48 -4.66
CA ASN A 113 -5.98 -17.37 -3.52
C ASN A 113 -7.37 -16.75 -3.86
N ALA A 114 -7.70 -16.60 -5.14
CA ALA A 114 -8.94 -15.96 -5.58
C ALA A 114 -10.22 -16.69 -5.13
N LEU A 115 -10.19 -18.03 -5.02
CA LEU A 115 -11.32 -18.78 -4.45
C LEU A 115 -11.54 -18.37 -2.99
N ARG A 116 -10.45 -18.27 -2.21
CA ARG A 116 -10.52 -17.87 -0.81
C ARG A 116 -10.98 -16.41 -0.66
N ALA A 117 -10.52 -15.52 -1.54
CA ALA A 117 -11.02 -14.15 -1.60
C ALA A 117 -12.54 -14.11 -1.88
N SER A 118 -13.01 -14.98 -2.79
CA SER A 118 -14.43 -15.09 -3.12
C SER A 118 -15.28 -15.56 -1.95
N GLU A 119 -14.78 -16.52 -1.15
CA GLU A 119 -15.45 -16.98 0.07
C GLU A 119 -15.56 -15.87 1.12
N VAL A 120 -14.52 -15.05 1.27
CA VAL A 120 -14.51 -13.92 2.22
C VAL A 120 -15.48 -12.81 1.79
N LEU A 121 -15.52 -12.49 0.49
CA LEU A 121 -16.35 -11.42 -0.06
C LEU A 121 -17.78 -11.87 -0.36
N GLY A 122 -18.02 -13.17 -0.52
CA GLY A 122 -19.30 -13.73 -0.93
C GLY A 122 -19.64 -13.52 -2.41
N PHE A 123 -18.66 -13.16 -3.24
CA PHE A 123 -18.73 -13.07 -4.70
C PHE A 123 -17.33 -13.14 -5.29
N CYS A 124 -17.20 -13.40 -6.60
CA CYS A 124 -15.91 -13.39 -7.27
C CYS A 124 -15.39 -11.94 -7.40
N PRO A 125 -14.22 -11.60 -6.82
CA PRO A 125 -13.70 -10.24 -6.89
C PRO A 125 -13.22 -9.91 -8.30
N THR A 126 -13.50 -8.69 -8.76
CA THR A 126 -12.96 -8.15 -10.02
C THR A 126 -11.55 -7.63 -9.78
N PRO A 127 -10.54 -8.02 -10.59
CA PRO A 127 -9.19 -7.47 -10.48
C PRO A 127 -9.18 -5.94 -10.43
N LEU A 128 -8.18 -5.38 -9.76
CA LEU A 128 -7.91 -3.96 -9.78
C LEU A 128 -7.51 -3.54 -11.19
N GLU A 129 -8.06 -2.41 -11.63
CA GLU A 129 -7.69 -1.80 -12.90
C GLU A 129 -6.26 -1.25 -12.81
N PHE A 130 -5.55 -1.12 -13.94
CA PHE A 130 -4.19 -0.56 -13.95
C PHE A 130 -4.07 0.82 -13.28
N ARG A 131 -5.12 1.64 -13.36
CA ARG A 131 -5.17 2.96 -12.69
C ARG A 131 -5.27 2.89 -11.16
N GLU A 132 -5.68 1.75 -10.63
CA GLU A 132 -5.77 1.47 -9.19
C GLU A 132 -4.47 0.83 -8.66
N LEU A 133 -3.51 0.56 -9.55
CA LEU A 133 -2.23 -0.05 -9.23
C LEU A 133 -1.12 0.97 -9.31
N MET A 134 -0.18 0.83 -8.38
CA MET A 134 1.06 1.57 -8.34
C MET A 134 2.19 0.63 -8.74
N SER A 135 3.05 1.06 -9.69
CA SER A 135 4.32 0.38 -9.97
C SER A 135 5.33 0.73 -8.87
N LEU A 136 5.74 -0.28 -8.12
CA LEU A 136 6.63 -0.12 -6.97
C LEU A 136 8.02 0.32 -7.39
N ASP A 137 8.47 -0.20 -8.52
CA ASP A 137 9.71 0.14 -9.19
C ASP A 137 9.74 1.62 -9.67
N HIS A 138 8.66 2.05 -10.35
CA HIS A 138 8.52 3.45 -10.77
C HIS A 138 8.57 4.41 -9.57
N GLU A 139 7.85 4.10 -8.50
CA GLU A 139 7.79 4.93 -7.30
C GLU A 139 9.10 4.91 -6.49
N ALA A 140 9.78 3.77 -6.43
CA ALA A 140 11.11 3.67 -5.83
C ALA A 140 12.09 4.62 -6.52
N ARG A 141 12.09 4.64 -7.87
CA ARG A 141 12.90 5.58 -8.66
C ARG A 141 12.55 7.04 -8.40
N LEU A 142 11.26 7.40 -8.36
CA LEU A 142 10.83 8.77 -8.05
C LEU A 142 11.32 9.23 -6.67
N ARG A 143 11.47 8.30 -5.72
CA ARG A 143 11.92 8.56 -4.35
C ARG A 143 13.44 8.42 -4.17
N GLY A 144 14.19 8.08 -5.23
CA GLY A 144 15.62 7.83 -5.15
C GLY A 144 15.99 6.61 -4.28
N ILE A 145 15.07 5.66 -4.14
CA ILE A 145 15.32 4.40 -3.43
C ILE A 145 16.04 3.47 -4.41
N PRO A 146 17.26 2.98 -4.08
CA PRO A 146 17.98 2.06 -4.96
C PRO A 146 17.20 0.75 -5.11
N GLU A 147 17.04 0.28 -6.34
CA GLU A 147 16.61 -1.09 -6.63
C GLU A 147 17.71 -2.03 -6.11
N ILE A 148 17.51 -2.63 -4.93
CA ILE A 148 18.38 -3.72 -4.48
C ILE A 148 17.81 -4.98 -5.07
N SER A 149 18.24 -5.29 -6.30
CA SER A 149 17.94 -6.53 -7.01
C SER A 149 18.36 -7.70 -6.11
N GLY A 150 17.40 -8.56 -5.75
CA GLY A 150 17.68 -9.88 -5.18
C GLY A 150 18.16 -10.85 -6.25
#